data_AF-A2SRF5-F1
#
_entry.id   AF-A2SRF5-F1
#
_cell.length_a   1.000
_cell.length_b   1.000
_cell.length_c   1.000
_cell.angle_alpha   90.00
_cell.angle_beta   90.00
_cell.angle_gamma   90.00
#
_symmetry.space_group_name_H-M   'P 1'
#
loop_
_entity.id
_entity.type
_entity.pdbx_description
1 polymer ?
#
loop_
_entity_poly.entity_id
_entity_poly.type
_entity_poly.pdbx_seq_one_letter_code
_entity_poly.pdbx_strand_id
1 'polypeptide(L)'
;MNFTRFLSLFMIAAFLLLLVPGQALADQGVVITLPDDNQTVNDDNTSVFVEGSNRYGYLTVDSMQVIPSGTDVEITVHYSVTPWIAFLVFLFGKQDLKNRVLSVVGYPETGKDSQVVTYAYVDNSRAIITVKNAVIDYGDGSYWYPAHTFGTVIPKLTFVLGPTETKTYTNMQVMPKGFGYFQ
;
A
#
# COMPACT_ATOMS: atom_id res chain seq x y z
N MET A 1 17.20 -38.45 -46.71
CA MET A 1 17.92 -37.26 -46.21
C MET A 1 16.97 -36.08 -46.42
N ASN A 2 16.24 -35.69 -45.36
CA ASN A 2 15.00 -34.91 -45.47
C ASN A 2 15.25 -33.41 -45.62
N PHE A 3 14.79 -32.87 -46.75
CA PHE A 3 15.05 -31.52 -47.26
C PHE A 3 13.86 -30.57 -47.02
N THR A 4 13.33 -30.53 -45.80
CA THR A 4 12.07 -29.81 -45.48
C THR A 4 12.12 -29.07 -44.15
N ARG A 5 13.25 -28.42 -43.82
CA ARG A 5 13.38 -27.61 -42.59
C ARG A 5 14.10 -26.25 -42.75
N PHE A 6 14.10 -25.66 -43.94
CA PHE A 6 14.75 -24.35 -44.16
C PHE A 6 13.82 -23.20 -44.60
N LEU A 7 12.51 -23.43 -44.68
CA LEU A 7 11.56 -22.42 -45.15
C LEU A 7 10.55 -22.03 -44.05
N SER A 8 11.05 -21.51 -42.92
CA SER A 8 10.18 -20.98 -41.86
C SER A 8 10.82 -19.88 -40.99
N LEU A 9 12.06 -19.44 -41.28
CA LEU A 9 12.74 -18.41 -40.48
C LEU A 9 12.92 -17.06 -41.20
N PHE A 10 12.57 -16.95 -42.49
CA PHE A 10 12.72 -15.70 -43.25
C PHE A 10 11.46 -14.82 -43.31
N MET A 11 10.36 -15.24 -42.66
CA MET A 11 9.07 -14.54 -42.68
C MET A 11 8.64 -13.97 -41.31
N ILE A 12 9.58 -13.78 -40.38
CA ILE A 12 9.33 -13.09 -39.09
C ILE A 12 10.23 -11.86 -38.93
N ALA A 13 11.33 -11.75 -39.70
CA ALA A 13 12.21 -10.58 -39.66
C ALA A 13 11.71 -9.37 -40.48
N ALA A 14 10.63 -9.52 -41.27
CA ALA A 14 10.10 -8.46 -42.12
C ALA A 14 8.98 -7.61 -41.47
N PHE A 15 8.55 -7.94 -40.26
CA PHE A 15 7.49 -7.20 -39.55
C PHE A 15 8.02 -6.22 -38.49
N LEU A 16 9.35 -6.07 -38.38
CA LEU A 16 10.03 -5.26 -37.36
C LEU A 16 10.66 -3.96 -37.91
N LEU A 17 10.32 -3.53 -39.12
CA LEU A 17 10.90 -2.34 -39.77
C LEU A 17 9.89 -1.29 -40.26
N LEU A 18 8.65 -1.32 -39.78
CA LEU A 18 7.65 -0.29 -40.11
C LEU A 18 7.01 0.26 -38.84
N LEU A 19 7.68 1.16 -38.11
CA LEU A 19 7.04 2.16 -37.24
C LEU A 19 8.05 3.02 -36.48
N VAL A 20 8.53 4.12 -37.08
CA VAL A 20 9.00 5.37 -36.42
C VAL A 20 9.00 6.48 -37.51
N PRO A 21 8.79 7.80 -37.28
CA PRO A 21 8.33 8.58 -36.10
C PRO A 21 7.16 9.57 -36.39
N GLY A 22 6.61 10.16 -35.32
CA GLY A 22 5.78 11.39 -35.36
C GLY A 22 4.31 11.12 -35.02
N GLN A 23 3.63 11.83 -34.13
CA GLN A 23 3.70 13.26 -33.82
C GLN A 23 3.47 13.52 -32.33
N ALA A 24 4.16 14.53 -31.78
CA ALA A 24 3.77 15.18 -30.54
C ALA A 24 2.44 15.90 -30.76
N LEU A 25 1.44 15.63 -29.93
CA LEU A 25 0.22 16.42 -29.84
C LEU A 25 0.22 17.20 -28.54
N ALA A 26 0.00 18.49 -28.72
CA ALA A 26 0.18 19.55 -27.76
C ALA A 26 -0.79 19.47 -26.57
N ASP A 27 -0.24 19.91 -25.45
CA ASP A 27 -0.89 20.35 -24.23
C ASP A 27 -2.14 21.20 -24.54
N GLN A 28 -3.30 20.73 -24.08
CA GLN A 28 -4.54 21.50 -24.00
C GLN A 28 -4.93 21.51 -22.52
N GLY A 29 -4.35 22.45 -21.79
CA GLY A 29 -4.76 22.76 -20.42
C GLY A 29 -6.23 23.16 -20.39
N VAL A 30 -7.05 22.34 -19.72
CA VAL A 30 -8.42 22.72 -19.39
C VAL A 30 -8.35 23.60 -18.13
N VAL A 31 -8.64 24.88 -18.28
CA VAL A 31 -8.85 25.79 -17.14
C VAL A 31 -10.29 25.67 -16.68
N ILE A 32 -10.51 24.97 -15.57
CA ILE A 32 -11.80 24.98 -14.87
C ILE A 32 -11.69 26.01 -13.74
N THR A 33 -12.36 27.14 -13.87
CA THR A 33 -12.52 28.10 -12.77
C THR A 33 -13.70 27.65 -11.91
N LEU A 34 -13.44 27.24 -10.67
CA LEU A 34 -14.45 26.95 -9.65
C LEU A 34 -14.32 27.99 -8.52
N PRO A 35 -15.43 28.44 -7.92
CA PRO A 35 -15.44 29.51 -6.93
C PRO A 35 -14.71 29.12 -5.64
N ASP A 36 -13.96 30.09 -5.10
CA ASP A 36 -13.21 30.03 -3.85
C ASP A 36 -14.11 29.65 -2.66
N ASP A 37 -13.91 28.46 -2.10
CA ASP A 37 -13.91 28.18 -0.66
C ASP A 37 -13.85 26.66 -0.42
N ASN A 38 -12.66 26.08 -0.53
CA ASN A 38 -12.23 24.97 0.32
C ASN A 38 -10.72 24.77 0.16
N GLN A 39 -9.96 24.85 1.26
CA GLN A 39 -8.51 24.66 1.23
C GLN A 39 -8.17 23.19 0.92
N THR A 40 -7.97 22.89 -0.35
CA THR A 40 -7.22 21.70 -0.78
C THR A 40 -5.74 21.99 -0.57
N VAL A 41 -5.13 21.33 0.41
CA VAL A 41 -3.67 21.21 0.46
C VAL A 41 -3.27 20.35 -0.74
N ASN A 42 -2.91 21.00 -1.85
CA ASN A 42 -2.24 20.35 -2.97
C ASN A 42 -0.79 20.09 -2.57
N ASP A 43 -0.53 18.95 -1.93
CA ASP A 43 0.79 18.33 -2.03
C ASP A 43 0.88 17.76 -3.46
N ASP A 44 1.82 18.29 -4.26
CA ASP A 44 2.14 17.89 -5.64
C ASP A 44 2.59 16.42 -5.80
N ASN A 45 2.41 15.58 -4.79
CA ASN A 45 2.62 14.13 -4.83
C ASN A 45 1.27 13.42 -4.98
N THR A 46 0.61 13.59 -6.13
CA THR A 46 -0.42 12.61 -6.52
C THR A 46 0.31 11.30 -6.81
N SER A 47 0.37 10.40 -5.83
CA SER A 47 1.01 9.09 -5.97
C SER A 47 0.25 8.28 -7.02
N VAL A 48 0.81 8.28 -8.23
CA VAL A 48 0.32 7.43 -9.33
C VAL A 48 0.38 5.99 -8.86
N PHE A 49 -0.76 5.31 -8.85
CA PHE A 49 -0.78 3.87 -8.58
C PHE A 49 -0.03 3.15 -9.70
N VAL A 50 1.02 2.42 -9.33
CA VAL A 50 1.73 1.53 -10.25
C VAL A 50 1.16 0.13 -10.08
N GLU A 51 0.74 -0.50 -11.18
CA GLU A 51 0.18 -1.85 -11.13
C GLU A 51 1.14 -2.83 -10.44
N GLY A 52 0.64 -3.60 -9.48
CA GLY A 52 1.42 -4.54 -8.71
C GLY A 52 2.27 -3.92 -7.59
N SER A 53 2.27 -2.59 -7.42
CA SER A 53 3.01 -1.91 -6.35
C SER A 53 2.48 -2.20 -4.94
N ASN A 54 1.24 -2.68 -4.84
CA ASN A 54 0.57 -3.14 -3.62
C ASN A 54 0.81 -4.63 -3.31
N ARG A 55 1.72 -5.28 -4.02
CA ARG A 55 2.06 -6.68 -3.81
C ARG A 55 3.26 -6.81 -2.87
N TYR A 56 3.14 -7.73 -1.90
CA TYR A 56 4.23 -8.16 -1.04
C TYR A 56 4.35 -9.68 -1.06
N GLY A 57 5.23 -10.19 -1.92
CA GLY A 57 5.30 -11.62 -2.24
C GLY A 57 3.99 -12.10 -2.87
N TYR A 58 3.24 -12.90 -2.11
CA TYR A 58 1.96 -13.45 -2.56
C TYR A 58 0.72 -12.72 -2.05
N LEU A 59 0.92 -11.73 -1.16
CA LEU A 59 -0.16 -10.87 -0.70
C LEU A 59 -0.33 -9.72 -1.69
N THR A 60 -1.58 -9.41 -2.00
CA THR A 60 -1.96 -8.17 -2.66
C THR A 60 -2.80 -7.39 -1.66
N VAL A 61 -2.31 -6.21 -1.26
CA VAL A 61 -2.98 -5.39 -0.25
C VAL A 61 -4.08 -4.57 -0.91
N ASP A 62 -5.28 -4.61 -0.33
CA ASP A 62 -6.44 -3.86 -0.83
C ASP A 62 -6.64 -2.59 -0.02
N SER A 63 -6.60 -2.70 1.31
CA SER A 63 -6.74 -1.55 2.21
C SER A 63 -6.18 -1.83 3.60
N MET A 64 -5.92 -0.75 4.33
CA MET A 64 -5.53 -0.78 5.73
C MET A 64 -6.33 0.25 6.52
N GLN A 65 -6.83 -0.16 7.68
CA GLN A 65 -7.43 0.70 8.67
C GLN A 65 -6.55 0.72 9.92
N VAL A 66 -6.30 1.92 10.44
CA VAL A 66 -5.56 2.16 11.68
C VAL A 66 -6.48 2.87 12.66
N ILE A 67 -6.65 2.31 13.85
CA ILE A 67 -7.47 2.85 14.92
C ILE A 67 -6.56 3.08 16.12
N PRO A 68 -6.12 4.32 16.37
CA PRO A 68 -5.36 4.64 17.55
C PRO A 68 -6.21 4.61 18.82
N SER A 69 -5.60 4.24 19.94
CA SER A 69 -6.20 4.25 21.28
C SER A 69 -5.11 4.52 22.30
N GLY A 70 -4.94 5.79 22.68
CA GLY A 70 -3.80 6.23 23.49
C GLY A 70 -2.49 6.05 22.73
N THR A 71 -1.52 5.37 23.35
CA THR A 71 -0.22 5.07 22.74
C THR A 71 -0.24 3.87 21.78
N ASP A 72 -1.32 3.11 21.78
CA ASP A 72 -1.44 1.85 21.04
C ASP A 72 -2.27 2.06 19.78
N VAL A 73 -2.09 1.18 18.78
CA VAL A 73 -2.89 1.18 17.55
C VAL A 73 -3.40 -0.22 17.25
N GLU A 74 -4.66 -0.32 16.85
CA GLU A 74 -5.19 -1.49 16.17
C GLU A 74 -5.12 -1.27 14.65
N ILE A 75 -4.59 -2.25 13.94
CA ILE A 75 -4.40 -2.23 12.49
C ILE A 75 -5.17 -3.39 11.90
N THR A 76 -6.14 -3.09 11.05
CA THR A 76 -6.84 -4.07 10.22
C THR A 76 -6.32 -3.97 8.79
N VAL A 77 -5.77 -5.05 8.27
CA VAL A 77 -5.29 -5.14 6.88
C VAL A 77 -6.21 -6.06 6.10
N HIS A 78 -6.69 -5.59 4.97
CA HIS A 78 -7.42 -6.40 3.99
C HIS A 78 -6.51 -6.71 2.81
N TYR A 79 -6.47 -7.98 2.43
CA TYR A 79 -5.62 -8.46 1.36
C TYR A 79 -6.21 -9.68 0.67
N SER A 80 -5.67 -9.99 -0.51
CA SER A 80 -5.88 -11.27 -1.17
C SER A 80 -4.58 -12.08 -1.23
N VAL A 81 -4.72 -13.40 -1.05
CA VAL A 81 -3.63 -14.36 -1.30
C VAL A 81 -3.73 -14.85 -2.74
N THR A 82 -2.59 -14.91 -3.42
CA THR A 82 -2.53 -15.38 -4.82
C THR A 82 -3.18 -16.78 -4.94
N PRO A 83 -4.17 -17.00 -5.84
CA PRO A 83 -5.05 -18.18 -5.79
C PRO A 83 -4.34 -19.53 -5.82
N TRP A 84 -3.31 -19.69 -6.65
CA TRP A 84 -2.60 -20.97 -6.83
C TRP A 84 -1.75 -21.38 -5.62
N ILE A 85 -1.47 -20.48 -4.68
CA ILE A 85 -0.80 -20.81 -3.41
C ILE A 85 -1.70 -20.72 -2.19
N ALA A 86 -2.94 -20.22 -2.32
CA ALA A 86 -3.81 -19.96 -1.17
C ALA A 86 -4.05 -21.22 -0.33
N PHE A 87 -4.10 -22.39 -0.99
CA PHE A 87 -4.19 -23.69 -0.34
C PHE A 87 -2.93 -24.04 0.47
N LEU A 88 -1.73 -23.73 -0.04
CA LEU A 88 -0.46 -23.98 0.67
C LEU A 88 -0.30 -23.07 1.88
N VAL A 89 -0.68 -21.80 1.76
CA VAL A 89 -0.67 -20.84 2.87
C VAL A 89 -1.66 -21.26 3.95
N PHE A 90 -2.83 -21.75 3.57
CA PHE A 90 -3.81 -22.29 4.51
C PHE A 90 -3.25 -23.49 5.29
N LEU A 91 -2.58 -24.44 4.61
CA LEU A 91 -2.07 -25.65 5.25
C LEU A 91 -0.83 -25.44 6.12
N PHE A 92 0.13 -24.62 5.67
CA PHE A 92 1.46 -24.55 6.28
C PHE A 92 1.91 -23.13 6.60
N GLY A 93 1.17 -22.13 6.16
CA GLY A 93 1.65 -20.76 6.05
C GLY A 93 1.20 -19.81 7.13
N LYS A 94 0.49 -20.21 8.19
CA LYS A 94 -0.03 -19.21 9.15
C LYS A 94 1.06 -18.33 9.77
N GLN A 95 2.23 -18.90 10.09
CA GLN A 95 3.36 -18.11 10.60
C GLN A 95 4.02 -17.25 9.51
N ASP A 96 4.21 -17.80 8.30
CA ASP A 96 4.75 -17.03 7.16
C ASP A 96 3.81 -15.87 6.77
N LEU A 97 2.51 -16.12 6.74
CA LEU A 97 1.46 -15.14 6.51
C LEU A 97 1.53 -14.02 7.55
N LYS A 98 1.62 -14.35 8.84
CA LYS A 98 1.84 -13.35 9.90
C LYS A 98 3.12 -12.55 9.64
N ASN A 99 4.24 -13.20 9.33
CA ASN A 99 5.50 -12.48 9.10
C ASN A 99 5.40 -11.52 7.90
N ARG A 100 4.70 -11.92 6.83
CA ARG A 100 4.47 -11.05 5.66
C ARG A 100 3.52 -9.91 5.94
N VAL A 101 2.45 -10.14 6.68
CA VAL A 101 1.54 -9.07 7.10
C VAL A 101 2.29 -8.07 7.98
N LEU A 102 3.15 -8.52 8.91
CA LEU A 102 4.01 -7.60 9.69
C LEU A 102 4.93 -6.78 8.80
N SER A 103 5.50 -7.41 7.78
CA SER A 103 6.36 -6.73 6.81
C SER A 103 5.60 -5.68 6.00
N VAL A 104 4.37 -5.97 5.59
CA VAL A 104 3.46 -5.01 4.93
C VAL A 104 3.15 -3.84 5.86
N VAL A 105 2.78 -4.15 7.10
CA VAL A 105 2.35 -3.19 8.12
C VAL A 105 3.49 -2.32 8.65
N GLY A 106 4.75 -2.73 8.48
CA GLY A 106 5.91 -1.92 8.89
C GLY A 106 6.18 -1.93 10.40
N TYR A 107 5.62 -2.90 11.14
CA TYR A 107 5.78 -3.03 12.59
C TYR A 107 6.38 -4.39 13.00
N PRO A 108 7.23 -4.44 14.05
CA PRO A 108 7.77 -3.29 14.78
C PRO A 108 8.73 -2.48 13.89
N GLU A 109 8.77 -1.17 14.10
CA GLU A 109 9.64 -0.29 13.35
C GLU A 109 11.11 -0.55 13.73
N THR A 110 12.02 -0.41 12.75
CA THR A 110 13.45 -0.63 12.98
C THR A 110 13.97 0.37 14.02
N GLY A 111 14.59 -0.15 15.09
CA GLY A 111 15.11 0.67 16.19
C GLY A 111 14.06 1.12 17.22
N LYS A 112 12.84 0.57 17.19
CA LYS A 112 11.77 0.85 18.16
C LYS A 112 11.49 -0.38 19.03
N ASP A 113 12.43 -0.71 19.90
CA ASP A 113 12.35 -1.91 20.78
C ASP A 113 11.17 -1.88 21.77
N SER A 114 10.59 -0.69 22.02
CA SER A 114 9.41 -0.52 22.86
C SER A 114 8.11 -0.97 22.19
N GLN A 115 8.09 -1.17 20.87
CA GLN A 115 6.90 -1.59 20.15
C GLN A 115 6.69 -3.09 20.27
N VAL A 116 5.51 -3.47 20.79
CA VAL A 116 5.13 -4.88 20.95
C VAL A 116 3.95 -5.17 20.03
N VAL A 117 4.13 -6.13 19.13
CA VAL A 117 3.13 -6.49 18.13
C VAL A 117 2.41 -7.78 18.51
N THR A 118 1.08 -7.75 18.54
CA THR A 118 0.23 -8.92 18.84
C THR A 118 -0.83 -9.11 17.76
N TYR A 119 -1.02 -10.35 17.32
CA TYR A 119 -2.12 -10.70 16.42
C TYR A 119 -3.40 -10.99 17.20
N ALA A 120 -4.47 -10.26 16.91
CA ALA A 120 -5.82 -10.60 17.34
C ALA A 120 -6.47 -11.62 16.39
N TYR A 121 -6.23 -11.47 15.08
CA TYR A 121 -6.83 -12.33 14.05
C TYR A 121 -5.96 -12.39 12.79
N VAL A 122 -5.99 -13.52 12.07
CA VAL A 122 -5.37 -13.66 10.74
C VAL A 122 -5.97 -14.83 9.97
N ASP A 123 -6.34 -14.59 8.71
CA ASP A 123 -6.79 -15.58 7.72
C ASP A 123 -6.31 -15.20 6.30
N ASN A 124 -6.85 -15.84 5.25
CA ASN A 124 -6.44 -15.58 3.86
C ASN A 124 -6.98 -14.27 3.25
N SER A 125 -7.76 -13.50 4.00
CA SER A 125 -8.46 -12.28 3.53
C SER A 125 -8.15 -11.04 4.38
N ARG A 126 -7.76 -11.23 5.65
CA ARG A 126 -7.49 -10.13 6.56
C ARG A 126 -6.64 -10.54 7.76
N ALA A 127 -6.03 -9.53 8.35
CA ALA A 127 -5.37 -9.62 9.65
C ALA A 127 -5.76 -8.44 10.54
N ILE A 128 -5.85 -8.69 11.85
CA ILE A 128 -6.01 -7.67 12.89
C ILE A 128 -4.83 -7.77 13.84
N ILE A 129 -4.12 -6.67 13.99
CA ILE A 129 -2.89 -6.56 14.77
C ILE A 129 -3.01 -5.39 15.74
N THR A 130 -2.55 -5.58 16.97
CA THR A 130 -2.35 -4.50 17.92
C THR A 130 -0.85 -4.21 18.02
N VAL A 131 -0.48 -2.94 17.92
CA VAL A 131 0.90 -2.47 18.12
C VAL A 131 0.91 -1.55 19.31
N LYS A 132 1.64 -1.93 20.36
CA LYS A 132 1.83 -1.09 21.54
C LYS A 132 2.86 -0.01 21.29
N ASN A 133 2.70 1.15 21.92
CA ASN A 133 3.65 2.26 21.84
C ASN A 133 3.96 2.70 20.40
N ALA A 134 2.96 2.65 19.52
CA ALA A 134 3.08 3.10 18.13
C ALA A 134 2.96 4.63 18.01
N VAL A 135 2.33 5.26 19.00
CA VAL A 135 2.02 6.69 19.04
C VAL A 135 2.73 7.33 20.22
N ILE A 136 3.13 8.60 20.06
CA ILE A 136 3.67 9.43 21.14
C ILE A 136 2.52 10.20 21.79
N ASP A 137 2.39 10.10 23.11
CA ASP A 137 1.44 10.86 23.92
C ASP A 137 2.14 12.10 24.53
N TYR A 138 1.57 13.29 24.34
CA TYR A 138 2.10 14.52 24.93
C TYR A 138 1.55 14.84 26.33
N GLY A 139 0.55 14.08 26.80
CA GLY A 139 -0.01 14.17 28.16
C GLY A 139 -1.11 15.23 28.33
N ASP A 140 -1.52 15.91 27.27
CA ASP A 140 -2.57 16.94 27.25
C ASP A 140 -3.78 16.56 26.37
N GLY A 141 -3.88 15.27 26.01
CA GLY A 141 -4.89 14.76 25.07
C GLY A 141 -4.47 14.88 23.61
N SER A 142 -3.29 15.44 23.32
CA SER A 142 -2.69 15.42 21.98
C SER A 142 -1.75 14.23 21.79
N TYR A 143 -1.85 13.64 20.61
CA TYR A 143 -1.12 12.45 20.20
C TYR A 143 -0.41 12.68 18.88
N TRP A 144 0.73 12.02 18.69
CA TRP A 144 1.50 12.05 17.45
C TRP A 144 1.70 10.66 16.89
N TYR A 145 1.12 10.42 15.71
CA TYR A 145 1.45 9.26 14.89
C TYR A 145 2.72 9.60 14.09
N PRO A 146 3.85 8.90 14.31
CA PRO A 146 5.13 9.26 13.70
C PRO A 146 5.15 9.02 12.19
N ALA A 147 6.22 9.50 11.55
CA ALA A 147 6.55 9.07 10.20
C ALA A 147 6.65 7.53 10.14
N HIS A 148 6.16 6.94 9.06
CA HIS A 148 6.00 5.50 8.97
C HIS A 148 6.24 4.99 7.55
N THR A 149 6.84 3.81 7.41
CA THR A 149 7.11 3.17 6.11
C THR A 149 6.47 1.79 6.08
N PHE A 150 5.55 1.59 5.13
CA PHE A 150 4.93 0.31 4.84
C PHE A 150 5.82 -0.52 3.92
N GLY A 151 5.72 -1.85 4.02
CA GLY A 151 6.51 -2.76 3.17
C GLY A 151 6.09 -2.77 1.70
N THR A 152 4.93 -2.21 1.37
CA THR A 152 4.36 -2.14 0.02
C THR A 152 3.41 -0.93 -0.08
N VAL A 153 2.95 -0.58 -1.28
CA VAL A 153 1.96 0.48 -1.45
C VAL A 153 0.62 0.05 -0.86
N ILE A 154 0.04 0.86 0.01
CA ILE A 154 -1.30 0.66 0.55
C ILE A 154 -2.28 1.46 -0.32
N PRO A 155 -3.16 0.80 -1.11
CA PRO A 155 -4.05 1.52 -2.04
C PRO A 155 -5.01 2.47 -1.32
N LYS A 156 -5.55 2.04 -0.18
CA LYS A 156 -6.40 2.85 0.71
C LYS A 156 -5.98 2.66 2.15
N LEU A 157 -5.42 3.71 2.75
CA LEU A 157 -5.06 3.77 4.16
C LEU A 157 -6.02 4.71 4.88
N THR A 158 -6.70 4.23 5.92
CA THR A 158 -7.67 5.03 6.68
C THR A 158 -7.32 5.02 8.16
N PHE A 159 -7.12 6.19 8.74
CA PHE A 159 -7.03 6.38 10.18
C PHE A 159 -8.41 6.76 10.71
N VAL A 160 -8.89 6.05 11.73
CA VAL A 160 -10.12 6.37 12.45
C VAL A 160 -9.71 6.97 13.79
N LEU A 161 -9.75 8.30 13.88
CA LEU A 161 -9.19 9.07 15.00
C LEU A 161 -10.23 9.30 16.11
N GLY A 162 -11.52 9.25 15.75
CA GLY A 162 -12.65 9.33 16.66
C GLY A 162 -13.97 9.00 15.93
N PRO A 163 -15.13 9.19 16.59
CA PRO A 163 -16.43 8.82 16.01
C PRO A 163 -16.79 9.53 14.71
N THR A 164 -16.26 10.74 14.50
CA THR A 164 -16.54 11.58 13.32
C THR A 164 -15.29 12.02 12.58
N GLU A 165 -14.10 11.64 13.04
CA GLU A 165 -12.83 12.07 12.44
C GLU A 165 -12.10 10.89 11.81
N THR A 166 -11.85 11.02 10.50
CA THR A 166 -11.05 10.06 9.73
C THR A 166 -10.07 10.78 8.83
N LYS A 167 -8.87 10.23 8.66
CA LYS A 167 -7.91 10.65 7.64
C LYS A 167 -7.69 9.52 6.65
N THR A 168 -7.88 9.78 5.36
CA THR A 168 -7.69 8.79 4.30
C THR A 168 -6.57 9.21 3.37
N TYR A 169 -5.70 8.25 3.06
CA TYR A 169 -4.62 8.39 2.10
C TYR A 169 -4.77 7.31 1.02
N THR A 170 -4.33 7.64 -0.19
CA THR A 170 -4.33 6.72 -1.34
C THR A 170 -2.92 6.43 -1.79
N ASN A 171 -2.66 5.19 -2.21
CA ASN A 171 -1.37 4.73 -2.75
C ASN A 171 -0.18 5.15 -1.87
N MET A 172 -0.28 4.85 -0.57
CA MET A 172 0.69 5.27 0.43
C MET A 172 1.68 4.14 0.73
N GLN A 173 2.97 4.33 0.47
CA GLN A 173 4.04 3.44 0.97
C GLN A 173 4.84 4.10 2.10
N VAL A 174 5.04 5.41 2.03
CA VAL A 174 5.83 6.17 3.01
C VAL A 174 5.03 7.37 3.47
N MET A 175 4.79 7.46 4.78
CA MET A 175 4.26 8.64 5.45
C MET A 175 5.45 9.44 6.02
N PRO A 176 5.93 10.49 5.35
CA PRO A 176 7.24 11.08 5.65
C PRO A 176 7.26 11.94 6.92
N LYS A 177 6.12 12.51 7.32
CA LYS A 177 6.04 13.48 8.43
C LYS A 177 5.22 13.01 9.62
N GLY A 178 4.44 11.93 9.51
CA GLY A 178 3.44 11.62 10.53
C GLY A 178 2.33 12.68 10.60
N PHE A 179 1.50 12.65 11.65
CA PHE A 179 0.52 13.70 11.93
C PHE A 179 0.08 13.69 13.40
N GLY A 180 -0.42 14.85 13.86
CA GLY A 180 -1.03 15.01 15.18
C GLY A 180 -2.55 14.80 15.14
N TYR A 181 -3.10 14.33 16.25
CA TYR A 181 -4.55 14.17 16.46
C TYR A 181 -4.88 14.27 17.96
N PHE A 182 -6.17 14.34 18.29
CA PHE A 182 -6.66 14.41 19.68
C PHE A 182 -7.58 13.22 19.98
N GLN A 183 -7.58 12.76 21.23
CA GLN A 183 -8.54 11.75 21.75
C GLN A 183 -9.11 12.15 23.10
#